data_AF-A0A4Q2ZGH2-F1
#
_entry.id   AF-A0A4Q2ZGH2-F1
#
_cell.length_a   1.000
_cell.length_b   1.000
_cell.length_c   1.000
_cell.angle_alpha   90.00
_cell.angle_beta   90.00
_cell.angle_gamma   90.00
#
_symmetry.space_group_name_H-M   'P 1'
#
loop_
_entity.id
_entity.type
_entity.pdbx_description
1 polymer ?
#
loop_
_entity_poly.entity_id
_entity_poly.type
_entity_poly.pdbx_seq_one_letter_code
_entity_poly.pdbx_strand_id
1 'polypeptide(L)'
;GRLALSEPVHRSPTTDLPEITGPLRIVGTGEFTYLPFRLAETLERDGHDVVVQATSRSPAHLGGAMTTKLRFEDNYDTGVPNYLYNADPADGRTTWIAHETGSGTIDEALVQALEARVVGWTS
;
A
#
# COMPACT_ATOMS: atom_id res chain seq x y z
N GLY A 1 13.82 -28.95 15.09
CA GLY A 1 12.50 -29.29 14.53
C GLY A 1 11.91 -28.04 13.95
N ARG A 2 11.59 -28.02 12.65
CA ARG A 2 10.95 -26.87 12.01
C ARG A 2 9.47 -26.91 12.39
N LEU A 3 9.00 -25.89 13.11
CA LEU A 3 7.58 -25.68 13.38
C LEU A 3 6.85 -25.67 12.03
N ALA A 4 5.85 -26.53 11.91
CA ALA A 4 4.92 -26.52 10.79
C ALA A 4 4.19 -25.18 10.79
N LEU A 5 4.53 -24.30 9.84
CA LEU A 5 3.63 -23.24 9.44
C LEU A 5 2.53 -23.93 8.64
N SER A 6 1.48 -24.36 9.34
CA SER A 6 0.16 -24.59 8.78
C SER A 6 -0.18 -23.37 7.91
N GLU A 7 -0.52 -23.62 6.65
CA GLU A 7 -0.95 -22.70 5.58
C GLU A 7 -0.76 -21.18 5.81
N PRO A 8 -0.13 -20.45 4.85
CA PRO A 8 0.00 -19.00 4.98
C PRO A 8 -1.38 -18.37 5.22
N VAL A 9 -1.46 -17.49 6.22
CA VAL A 9 -2.69 -16.82 6.63
C VAL A 9 -3.27 -16.08 5.41
N HIS A 10 -4.26 -16.69 4.76
CA HIS A 10 -5.02 -16.08 3.68
C HIS A 10 -6.16 -15.28 4.31
N ARG A 11 -5.87 -14.05 4.71
CA ARG A 11 -6.90 -13.09 5.13
C ARG A 11 -7.30 -12.25 3.93
N SER A 12 -8.57 -12.35 3.55
CA SER A 12 -9.18 -11.45 2.58
C SER A 12 -9.35 -10.05 3.19
N PRO A 13 -9.38 -8.99 2.35
CA PRO A 13 -9.77 -7.67 2.81
C PRO A 13 -11.16 -7.68 3.46
N THR A 14 -11.39 -6.79 4.42
CA THR A 14 -12.71 -6.58 5.06
C THR A 14 -13.58 -5.58 4.31
N THR A 15 -12.97 -4.75 3.47
CA THR A 15 -13.66 -3.83 2.57
C THR A 15 -13.78 -4.47 1.19
N ASP A 16 -14.87 -4.19 0.48
CA ASP A 16 -14.98 -4.57 -0.93
C ASP A 16 -13.81 -3.98 -1.72
N LEU A 17 -13.23 -4.80 -2.61
CA LEU A 17 -12.18 -4.32 -3.50
C LEU A 17 -12.79 -3.36 -4.52
N PRO A 18 -12.16 -2.19 -4.78
CA PRO A 18 -12.57 -1.32 -5.86
C PRO A 18 -12.50 -2.04 -7.22
N GLU A 19 -13.25 -1.54 -8.20
CA GLU A 19 -13.14 -2.03 -9.57
C GLU A 19 -11.75 -1.73 -10.15
N ILE A 20 -11.17 -2.70 -10.86
CA ILE A 20 -9.89 -2.55 -11.57
C ILE A 20 -10.18 -2.25 -13.04
N THR A 21 -9.99 -0.99 -13.45
CA THR A 21 -10.25 -0.53 -14.83
C THR A 21 -8.98 -0.35 -15.67
N GLY A 22 -7.79 -0.62 -15.10
CA GLY A 22 -6.50 -0.39 -15.74
C GLY A 22 -5.33 -0.74 -14.82
N PRO A 23 -4.12 -0.22 -15.10
CA PRO A 23 -2.96 -0.40 -14.24
C PRO A 23 -3.22 0.02 -12.79
N LEU A 24 -2.73 -0.78 -11.86
CA LEU A 24 -2.98 -0.66 -10.43
C LEU A 24 -1.67 -0.54 -9.66
N ARG A 25 -1.69 0.28 -8.60
CA ARG A 25 -0.67 0.36 -7.56
C ARG A 25 -1.31 0.00 -6.22
N ILE A 26 -0.74 -0.97 -5.53
CA ILE A 26 -1.11 -1.31 -4.15
C ILE A 26 0.00 -0.79 -3.22
N VAL A 27 -0.37 0.06 -2.26
CA VAL A 27 0.53 0.62 -1.24
C VAL A 27 0.26 -0.05 0.09
N GLY A 28 1.25 -0.79 0.61
CA GLY A 28 1.25 -1.25 2.00
C GLY A 28 1.76 -0.16 2.94
N THR A 29 1.10 0.03 4.07
CA THR A 29 1.48 1.04 5.07
C THR A 29 2.35 0.45 6.17
N GLY A 30 3.38 1.17 6.60
CA GLY A 30 4.21 0.79 7.75
C GLY A 30 4.76 -0.63 7.65
N GLU A 31 4.42 -1.48 8.61
CA GLU A 31 4.78 -2.91 8.62
C GLU A 31 3.74 -3.80 7.91
N PHE A 32 2.57 -3.25 7.57
CA PHE A 32 1.49 -3.92 6.85
C PHE A 32 1.80 -4.03 5.35
N THR A 33 2.68 -4.96 5.00
CA THR A 33 3.19 -5.13 3.62
C THR A 33 2.94 -6.52 3.05
N TYR A 34 2.85 -7.55 3.90
CA TYR A 34 2.67 -8.94 3.45
C TYR A 34 1.33 -9.20 2.76
N LEU A 35 0.20 -8.88 3.41
CA LEU A 35 -1.12 -9.10 2.80
C LEU A 35 -1.37 -8.25 1.53
N PRO A 36 -0.95 -6.96 1.48
CA PRO A 36 -0.98 -6.18 0.25
C PRO A 36 -0.17 -6.82 -0.89
N PHE A 37 1.01 -7.36 -0.58
CA PHE A 37 1.82 -8.10 -1.55
C PHE A 37 1.11 -9.37 -2.05
N ARG A 38 0.49 -10.15 -1.16
CA ARG A 38 -0.28 -11.36 -1.53
C ARG A 38 -1.50 -11.05 -2.39
N LEU A 39 -2.17 -9.92 -2.13
CA LEU A 39 -3.25 -9.44 -2.98
C LEU A 39 -2.72 -9.14 -4.39
N ALA A 40 -1.62 -8.40 -4.51
CA ALA A 40 -1.01 -8.12 -5.81
C ALA A 40 -0.57 -9.40 -6.55
N GLU A 41 0.06 -10.37 -5.87
CA GLU A 41 0.39 -11.67 -6.48
C GLU A 41 -0.84 -12.41 -7.01
N THR A 42 -2.01 -12.21 -6.39
CA THR A 42 -3.26 -12.81 -6.85
C THR A 42 -3.79 -12.09 -8.08
N LEU A 43 -3.84 -10.76 -8.03
CA LEU A 43 -4.29 -9.94 -9.16
C LEU A 43 -3.39 -10.08 -10.39
N GLU A 44 -2.07 -10.17 -10.20
CA GLU A 44 -1.13 -10.41 -11.31
C GLU A 44 -1.40 -11.76 -11.98
N ARG A 45 -1.67 -12.81 -11.20
CA ARG A 45 -2.01 -14.15 -11.73
C ARG A 45 -3.34 -14.16 -12.49
N ASP A 46 -4.26 -13.30 -12.09
CA ASP A 46 -5.54 -13.10 -12.77
C ASP A 46 -5.42 -12.19 -14.01
N GLY A 47 -4.21 -11.70 -14.32
CA GLY A 47 -3.88 -10.96 -15.54
C GLY A 47 -3.90 -9.43 -15.42
N HIS A 48 -3.98 -8.89 -14.20
CA HIS A 48 -3.95 -7.44 -13.98
C HIS A 48 -2.51 -6.89 -13.97
N ASP A 49 -2.31 -5.70 -14.56
CA ASP A 49 -1.06 -4.93 -14.40
C ASP A 49 -1.05 -4.28 -13.01
N VAL A 50 -0.34 -4.88 -12.07
CA VAL A 50 -0.26 -4.44 -10.69
C VAL A 50 1.18 -4.25 -10.24
N VAL A 51 1.46 -3.15 -9.54
CA VAL A 51 2.71 -2.92 -8.82
C VAL A 51 2.45 -2.79 -7.33
N VAL A 52 3.43 -3.21 -6.52
CA VAL A 52 3.40 -3.05 -5.06
C VAL A 52 4.42 -2.03 -4.64
N GLN A 53 4.01 -1.13 -3.75
CA GLN A 53 4.88 -0.19 -3.05
C GLN A 53 4.61 -0.26 -1.56
N ALA A 54 5.56 0.23 -0.75
CA ALA A 54 5.40 0.34 0.69
C ALA A 54 5.82 1.73 1.15
N THR A 55 5.16 2.21 2.20
CA THR A 55 5.59 3.43 2.88
C THR A 55 6.86 3.17 3.69
N SER A 56 7.64 4.21 3.96
CA SER A 56 8.86 4.12 4.74
C SER A 56 8.95 5.27 5.73
N ARG A 57 9.58 5.04 6.89
CA ARG A 57 9.97 6.11 7.83
C ARG A 57 11.35 6.71 7.50
N SER A 58 12.07 6.15 6.54
CA SER A 58 13.40 6.64 6.15
C SER A 58 13.26 7.86 5.23
N PRO A 59 13.84 9.03 5.56
CA PRO A 59 13.82 10.21 4.71
C PRO A 59 14.95 10.14 3.66
N ALA A 60 14.84 9.20 2.71
CA ALA A 60 15.82 9.07 1.65
C ALA A 60 15.94 10.36 0.81
N HIS A 61 17.17 10.66 0.40
CA HIS A 61 17.44 11.74 -0.54
C HIS A 61 17.01 11.31 -1.94
N LEU A 62 16.42 12.24 -2.69
CA LEU A 62 16.14 12.02 -4.11
C LEU A 62 17.45 11.97 -4.89
N GLY A 63 17.49 11.12 -5.90
CA GLY A 63 18.69 10.88 -6.71
C GLY A 63 18.63 9.52 -7.42
N GLY A 64 19.31 9.43 -8.56
CA GLY A 64 19.30 8.22 -9.39
C GLY A 64 17.87 7.84 -9.80
N ALA A 65 17.43 6.64 -9.40
CA ALA A 65 16.12 6.11 -9.74
C ALA A 65 14.96 6.66 -8.88
N MET A 66 15.23 7.33 -7.76
CA MET A 66 14.21 7.97 -6.92
C MET A 66 14.02 9.42 -7.35
N THR A 67 12.92 9.72 -8.04
CA THR A 67 12.64 11.01 -8.67
C THR A 67 11.59 11.82 -7.92
N THR A 68 10.61 11.17 -7.29
CA THR A 68 9.56 11.83 -6.51
C THR A 68 9.46 11.29 -5.08
N LYS A 69 9.03 12.15 -4.16
CA LYS A 69 8.83 11.82 -2.74
C LYS A 69 7.59 12.53 -2.21
N LEU A 70 6.64 11.77 -1.72
CA LEU A 70 5.55 12.22 -0.88
C LEU A 70 5.97 12.09 0.58
N ARG A 71 5.66 13.10 1.40
CA ARG A 71 5.79 13.08 2.86
C ARG A 71 4.40 13.32 3.43
N PHE A 72 3.96 12.45 4.33
CA PHE A 72 2.66 12.52 4.98
C PHE A 72 2.79 12.17 6.46
N GLU A 73 1.75 12.48 7.23
CA GLU A 73 1.68 12.19 8.66
C GLU A 73 1.63 10.68 8.90
N ASP A 74 1.72 10.31 10.17
CA ASP A 74 1.80 8.92 10.54
C ASP A 74 0.46 8.21 10.45
N ASN A 75 0.46 7.02 9.86
CA ASN A 75 -0.73 6.16 9.82
C ASN A 75 -0.94 5.34 11.11
N TYR A 76 0.01 5.42 12.05
CA TYR A 76 0.10 4.59 13.27
C TYR A 76 0.23 5.41 14.57
N ASP A 77 0.00 6.73 14.54
CA ASP A 77 0.01 7.63 15.72
C ASP A 77 1.31 7.59 16.55
N THR A 78 2.46 7.33 15.91
CA THR A 78 3.81 7.39 16.52
C THR A 78 4.44 8.78 16.45
N GLY A 79 3.83 9.71 15.71
CA GLY A 79 4.35 11.06 15.48
C GLY A 79 5.52 11.13 14.50
N VAL A 80 5.89 10.02 13.85
CA VAL A 80 6.96 9.95 12.86
C VAL A 80 6.37 9.99 11.46
N PRO A 81 6.74 10.96 10.60
CA PRO A 81 6.19 11.04 9.24
C PRO A 81 6.61 9.84 8.41
N ASN A 82 5.74 9.47 7.47
CA ASN A 82 6.03 8.45 6.47
C ASN A 82 6.30 9.09 5.10
N TYR A 83 6.95 8.30 4.26
CA TYR A 83 7.36 8.68 2.92
C TYR A 83 6.93 7.61 1.92
N LEU A 84 6.55 8.05 0.73
CA LEU A 84 6.31 7.20 -0.44
C LEU A 84 7.08 7.78 -1.63
N TYR A 85 7.72 6.91 -2.40
CA TYR A 85 8.65 7.31 -3.46
C TYR A 85 8.15 6.87 -4.82
N ASN A 86 8.42 7.66 -5.85
CA ASN A 86 8.04 7.36 -7.25
C ASN A 86 6.56 6.98 -7.37
N ALA A 87 5.72 7.70 -6.64
CA ALA A 87 4.28 7.52 -6.68
C ALA A 87 3.62 8.82 -7.12
N ASP A 88 3.09 8.83 -8.34
CA ASP A 88 2.51 10.01 -8.96
C ASP A 88 1.22 9.59 -9.70
N PRO A 89 0.06 10.22 -9.48
CA PRO A 89 -1.15 9.95 -10.26
C PRO A 89 -0.95 10.06 -11.78
N ALA A 90 0.02 10.88 -12.23
CA ALA A 90 0.34 11.04 -13.64
C ALA A 90 0.94 9.78 -14.29
N ASP A 91 1.34 8.76 -13.50
CA ASP A 91 1.77 7.45 -14.02
C ASP A 91 0.61 6.60 -14.59
N GLY A 92 -0.63 7.08 -14.47
CA GLY A 92 -1.82 6.45 -15.02
C GLY A 92 -2.31 5.23 -14.23
N ARG A 93 -1.72 4.95 -13.05
CA ARG A 93 -2.15 3.86 -12.18
C ARG A 93 -3.16 4.35 -11.16
N THR A 94 -4.26 3.61 -11.04
CA THR A 94 -5.13 3.74 -9.86
C THR A 94 -4.36 3.30 -8.62
N THR A 95 -4.65 3.91 -7.46
CA THR A 95 -3.93 3.62 -6.21
C THR A 95 -4.87 3.04 -5.17
N TRP A 96 -4.51 1.88 -4.61
CA TRP A 96 -5.12 1.33 -3.41
C TRP A 96 -4.15 1.41 -2.23
N ILE A 97 -4.56 2.04 -1.14
CA ILE A 97 -3.80 2.09 0.12
C ILE A 97 -4.37 1.02 1.04
N ALA A 98 -3.56 0.00 1.31
CA ALA A 98 -3.93 -1.13 2.13
C ALA A 98 -3.50 -0.91 3.59
N HIS A 99 -4.39 -1.17 4.54
CA HIS A 99 -4.16 -0.88 5.95
C HIS A 99 -4.82 -1.91 6.89
N GLU A 100 -4.32 -2.00 8.12
CA GLU A 100 -4.86 -2.87 9.19
C GLU A 100 -5.44 -2.09 10.39
N THR A 101 -5.24 -0.77 10.42
CA THR A 101 -5.50 0.10 11.58
C THR A 101 -6.84 0.84 11.53
N GLY A 102 -7.65 0.62 10.49
CA GLY A 102 -8.86 1.41 10.20
C GLY A 102 -8.60 2.58 9.25
N SER A 103 -9.60 2.93 8.42
CA SER A 103 -9.42 3.91 7.33
C SER A 103 -9.17 5.33 7.84
N GLY A 104 -9.74 5.67 9.01
CA GLY A 104 -9.56 6.96 9.66
C GLY A 104 -8.14 7.20 10.21
N THR A 105 -7.25 6.21 10.16
CA THR A 105 -5.84 6.41 10.52
C THR A 105 -4.97 6.71 9.31
N ILE A 106 -5.49 6.62 8.09
CA ILE A 106 -4.72 6.94 6.89
C ILE A 106 -4.77 8.45 6.64
N ASP A 107 -3.60 9.07 6.51
CA ASP A 107 -3.47 10.50 6.24
C ASP A 107 -4.29 10.92 5.01
N GLU A 108 -5.19 11.89 5.19
CA GLU A 108 -6.07 12.37 4.12
C GLU A 108 -5.31 13.05 2.98
N ALA A 109 -4.19 13.72 3.27
CA ALA A 109 -3.34 14.34 2.25
C ALA A 109 -2.66 13.27 1.38
N LEU A 110 -2.29 12.11 1.94
CA LEU A 110 -1.82 10.98 1.14
C LEU A 110 -2.92 10.46 0.21
N VAL A 111 -4.14 10.28 0.74
CA VAL A 111 -5.29 9.80 -0.04
C VAL A 111 -5.58 10.77 -1.19
N GLN A 112 -5.62 12.07 -0.91
CA GLN A 112 -5.88 13.11 -1.91
C GLN A 112 -4.74 13.21 -2.94
N ALA A 113 -3.48 13.17 -2.51
CA ALA A 113 -2.33 13.27 -3.41
C ALA A 113 -2.22 12.12 -4.41
N LEU A 114 -2.79 10.95 -4.08
CA LEU A 114 -2.76 9.75 -4.92
C LEU A 114 -4.10 9.39 -5.56
N GLU A 115 -5.13 10.21 -5.32
CA GLU A 115 -6.53 9.91 -5.66
C GLU A 115 -6.94 8.49 -5.23
N ALA A 116 -6.48 8.09 -4.04
CA ALA A 116 -6.44 6.69 -3.65
C ALA A 116 -7.78 6.17 -3.11
N ARG A 117 -7.98 4.87 -3.26
CA ARG A 117 -8.99 4.09 -2.52
C ARG A 117 -8.33 3.41 -1.34
N VAL A 118 -9.01 3.36 -0.20
CA VAL A 118 -8.51 2.74 1.02
C VAL A 118 -9.11 1.34 1.16
N VAL A 119 -8.27 0.33 1.37
CA VAL A 119 -8.66 -1.08 1.46
C VAL A 119 -8.22 -1.66 2.81
N GLY A 120 -9.17 -2.15 3.60
CA GLY A 120 -8.94 -2.55 4.98
C GLY A 120 -8.79 -4.05 5.18
N TRP A 121 -8.03 -4.41 6.22
CA TRP A 121 -7.98 -5.74 6.83
C TRP A 121 -8.28 -5.64 8.32
N THR A 122 -8.79 -6.73 8.91
CA THR A 122 -8.83 -6.89 10.37
C THR A 122 -7.52 -7.48 10.87
N SER A 123 -6.91 -6.80 11.85
CA SER A 123 -5.84 -7.33 12.71
C SER A 123 -6.31 -8.52 13.55
#